data_AF-A0A7W0VCA0-F1
#
_entry.id   AF-A0A7W0VCA0-F1
#
_cell.length_a   1.000
_cell.length_b   1.000
_cell.length_c   1.000
_cell.angle_alpha   90.00
_cell.angle_beta   90.00
_cell.angle_gamma   90.00
#
_symmetry.space_group_name_H-M   'P 1'
#
loop_
_entity.id
_entity.type
_entity.pdbx_description
1 polymer ?
#
loop_
_entity_poly.entity_id
_entity_poly.type
_entity_poly.pdbx_seq_one_letter_code
_entity_poly.pdbx_strand_id
1 'polypeptide(L)'
;IGAANAPSIRELWARWLLAPRRQTTAALRDAAILPPSVRPTTEEAQTADPIDAAPPERSPLPRAIAAHLAFSAGSASETTLAATVRAWDAALSDGATHSWLARRALELDAPLGAVDRALREIAVVVTTELARIADAAQLGSPASHGPIGDALGRRLRHGRLDSLEAGFTRWQQRRHDGEHHSAIDEWREFIALQSAYLAAVAAGGTDLRRLAFPHAYSTGTSMAAWLWNARSEYALSHAISKWLLDEALAVGDTEAIELGHRNCDLYVPTRNDK
;
A
#
# COMPACT_ATOMS: atom_id res chain seq x y z
N ILE A 1 3.07 34.76 -18.21
CA ILE A 1 4.19 34.95 -17.25
C ILE A 1 4.75 33.55 -17.00
N GLY A 2 5.91 33.25 -17.60
CA GLY A 2 6.50 31.91 -17.60
C GLY A 2 7.10 31.54 -16.24
N ALA A 3 6.97 30.27 -15.85
CA ALA A 3 7.50 29.77 -14.58
C ALA A 3 9.03 29.94 -14.51
N ALA A 4 9.53 30.38 -13.35
CA ALA A 4 10.94 30.73 -13.11
C ALA A 4 11.94 29.57 -13.28
N ASN A 5 11.46 28.33 -13.46
CA ASN A 5 12.27 27.12 -13.66
C ASN A 5 12.05 26.46 -15.04
N ALA A 6 11.44 27.17 -16.00
CA ALA A 6 11.32 26.64 -17.35
C ALA A 6 12.72 26.52 -17.97
N PRO A 7 13.10 25.33 -18.51
CA PRO A 7 14.41 25.15 -19.13
C PRO A 7 14.59 26.16 -20.26
N SER A 8 15.78 26.75 -20.32
CA SER A 8 16.12 27.68 -21.40
C SER A 8 16.03 26.97 -22.76
N ILE A 9 15.79 27.73 -23.82
CA ILE A 9 15.72 27.20 -25.20
C ILE A 9 16.97 26.35 -25.53
N ARG A 10 18.15 26.75 -25.03
CA ARG A 10 19.40 26.00 -25.21
C ARG A 10 19.41 24.65 -24.47
N GLU A 11 18.86 24.58 -23.25
CA GLU A 11 18.74 23.33 -22.49
C GLU A 11 17.70 22.38 -23.10
N LEU A 12 16.63 22.92 -23.67
CA LEU A 12 15.61 22.16 -24.39
C LEU A 12 16.19 21.50 -25.66
N TRP A 13 17.04 22.23 -26.39
CA TRP A 13 17.79 21.70 -27.53
C TRP A 13 18.81 20.61 -27.12
N ALA A 14 19.55 20.82 -26.04
CA ALA A 14 20.51 19.84 -25.54
C ALA A 14 19.82 18.53 -25.10
N ARG A 15 18.67 18.63 -24.43
CA ARG A 15 17.87 17.47 -24.00
C ARG A 15 17.23 16.74 -25.18
N TRP A 16 16.81 17.44 -26.23
CA TRP A 16 16.27 16.81 -27.44
C TRP A 16 17.34 16.06 -28.25
N LEU A 17 18.56 16.60 -28.35
CA LEU A 17 19.69 15.94 -29.03
C LEU A 17 20.12 14.62 -28.37
N LEU A 18 19.95 14.51 -27.05
CA LEU A 18 20.31 13.34 -26.25
C LEU A 18 19.16 12.33 -26.09
N ALA A 19 17.94 12.64 -26.54
CA ALA A 19 16.79 11.76 -26.38
C ALA A 19 16.76 10.63 -27.44
N PRO A 20 16.57 9.35 -27.04
CA PRO A 20 16.33 8.28 -27.99
C PRO A 20 14.98 8.50 -28.71
N ARG A 21 14.95 8.31 -30.04
CA ARG A 21 13.83 8.62 -30.95
C ARG A 21 13.55 10.13 -31.16
N ARG A 22 14.60 10.93 -31.37
CA ARG A 22 14.54 12.37 -31.70
C ARG A 22 13.51 12.78 -32.78
N GLN A 23 13.22 11.90 -33.75
CA GLN A 23 12.28 12.20 -34.83
C GLN A 23 10.82 12.22 -34.37
N THR A 24 10.43 11.39 -33.39
CA THR A 24 9.04 11.34 -32.88
C THR A 24 8.71 12.48 -31.93
N THR A 25 9.71 13.18 -31.38
CA THR A 25 9.53 14.28 -30.43
C THR A 25 9.76 15.67 -31.04
N ALA A 26 9.99 15.75 -32.36
CA ALA A 26 10.24 17.00 -33.08
C ALA A 26 9.06 17.98 -33.00
N ALA A 27 7.82 17.48 -33.12
CA ALA A 27 6.61 18.31 -33.05
C ALA A 27 6.41 18.97 -31.67
N LEU A 28 6.83 18.31 -30.59
CA LEU A 28 6.75 18.85 -29.22
C LEU A 28 7.79 19.95 -28.97
N ARG A 29 8.96 19.84 -29.62
CA ARG A 29 9.99 20.90 -29.63
C ARG A 29 9.45 22.14 -30.35
N ASP A 30 8.86 21.96 -31.53
CA ASP A 30 8.41 23.09 -32.37
C ASP A 30 7.24 23.85 -31.70
N ALA A 31 6.35 23.13 -31.01
CA ALA A 31 5.27 23.72 -30.21
C ALA A 31 5.77 24.49 -28.95
N ALA A 32 6.92 24.11 -28.39
CA ALA A 32 7.48 24.74 -27.19
C ALA A 32 8.32 26.00 -27.50
N ILE A 33 8.80 26.16 -28.74
CA ILE A 33 9.66 27.27 -29.17
C ILE A 33 8.83 28.45 -29.72
N LEU A 34 7.63 28.21 -30.25
CA LEU A 34 6.78 29.31 -30.71
C LEU A 34 6.09 30.05 -29.54
N PRO A 35 6.15 31.39 -29.47
CA PRO A 35 5.35 32.15 -28.53
C PRO A 35 3.84 32.08 -28.89
N PRO A 36 2.93 32.19 -27.91
CA PRO A 36 1.51 31.98 -28.14
C PRO A 36 0.83 33.22 -28.74
N SER A 37 0.57 33.19 -30.04
CA SER A 37 -0.54 33.88 -30.76
C SER A 37 -0.40 33.49 -32.23
N VAL A 38 -1.41 32.99 -32.94
CA VAL A 38 -2.64 33.71 -33.33
C VAL A 38 -3.73 32.66 -33.63
N ARG A 39 -4.98 32.92 -33.19
CA ARG A 39 -6.18 32.19 -33.64
C ARG A 39 -6.41 32.45 -35.13
N PRO A 40 -6.68 31.45 -35.98
CA PRO A 40 -7.42 31.68 -37.21
C PRO A 40 -8.93 31.55 -36.95
N THR A 41 -9.62 32.54 -37.50
CA THR A 41 -11.08 32.72 -37.54
C THR A 41 -11.69 31.85 -38.66
N THR A 42 -12.80 31.19 -38.31
CA THR A 42 -13.97 30.78 -39.12
C THR A 42 -13.82 30.16 -40.52
N GLU A 43 -14.19 28.89 -40.64
CA GLU A 43 -14.93 28.18 -41.73
C GLU A 43 -14.65 26.67 -41.50
N GLU A 44 -15.56 25.70 -41.45
CA GLU A 44 -16.91 25.50 -41.98
C GLU A 44 -17.75 24.69 -40.97
N ALA A 45 -19.06 24.95 -40.98
CA ALA A 45 -20.05 24.16 -40.28
C ALA A 45 -20.19 22.77 -40.94
N GLN A 46 -19.86 21.71 -40.21
CA GLN A 46 -20.43 20.38 -40.45
C GLN A 46 -21.20 19.96 -39.21
N THR A 47 -22.51 19.88 -39.42
CA THR A 47 -23.54 19.43 -38.50
C THR A 47 -23.26 17.98 -38.07
N ALA A 48 -22.82 17.79 -36.83
CA ALA A 48 -22.87 16.51 -36.14
C ALA A 48 -23.58 16.74 -34.81
N ASP A 49 -24.64 15.97 -34.57
CA ASP A 49 -25.52 16.04 -33.41
C ASP A 49 -24.75 16.06 -32.07
N PRO A 50 -25.14 16.90 -31.10
CA PRO A 50 -24.54 16.89 -29.78
C PRO A 50 -25.26 15.82 -28.93
N ILE A 51 -24.75 14.59 -28.93
CA ILE A 51 -25.01 13.67 -27.82
C ILE A 51 -23.92 13.89 -26.78
N ASP A 52 -24.26 14.79 -25.84
CA ASP A 52 -23.84 14.87 -24.45
C ASP A 52 -22.55 14.12 -24.06
N ALA A 53 -21.41 14.60 -24.55
CA ALA A 53 -20.12 14.27 -23.96
C ALA A 53 -19.87 15.28 -22.84
N ALA A 54 -20.01 14.85 -21.59
CA ALA A 54 -19.63 15.66 -20.44
C ALA A 54 -18.21 16.24 -20.65
N PRO A 55 -17.97 17.51 -20.27
CA PRO A 55 -16.67 18.15 -20.46
C PRO A 55 -15.54 17.29 -19.87
N PRO A 56 -14.34 17.28 -20.49
CA PRO A 56 -13.25 16.34 -20.18
C PRO A 56 -12.81 16.34 -18.70
N GLU A 57 -13.03 17.45 -18.00
CA GLU A 57 -12.78 17.62 -16.55
C GLU A 57 -13.72 16.78 -15.66
N ARG A 58 -14.79 16.19 -16.21
CA ARG A 58 -15.75 15.33 -15.50
C ARG A 58 -15.64 13.85 -15.83
N SER A 59 -14.75 13.47 -16.75
CA SER A 59 -14.60 12.06 -17.12
C SER A 59 -13.89 11.26 -16.00
N PRO A 60 -14.40 10.06 -15.64
CA PRO A 60 -13.94 9.38 -14.43
C PRO A 60 -12.53 8.81 -14.56
N LEU A 61 -12.08 8.43 -15.77
CA LEU A 61 -10.74 7.89 -16.00
C LEU A 61 -9.61 8.91 -15.76
N PRO A 62 -9.60 10.12 -16.35
CA PRO A 62 -8.62 11.16 -16.02
C PRO A 62 -8.59 11.53 -14.54
N ARG A 63 -9.75 11.54 -13.86
CA ARG A 63 -9.81 11.77 -12.41
C ARG A 63 -9.13 10.64 -11.62
N ALA A 64 -9.32 9.38 -12.02
CA ALA A 64 -8.64 8.24 -11.41
C ALA A 64 -7.12 8.32 -11.58
N ILE A 65 -6.65 8.70 -12.78
CA ILE A 65 -5.23 8.89 -13.07
C ILE A 65 -4.66 10.04 -12.22
N ALA A 66 -5.33 11.18 -12.16
CA ALA A 66 -4.88 12.32 -11.35
C ALA A 66 -4.80 11.98 -9.85
N ALA A 67 -5.80 11.28 -9.31
CA ALA A 67 -5.80 10.82 -7.92
C ALA A 67 -4.63 9.85 -7.67
N HIS A 68 -4.39 8.92 -8.59
CA HIS A 68 -3.28 7.97 -8.51
C HIS A 68 -1.91 8.66 -8.49
N LEU A 69 -1.71 9.63 -9.38
CA LEU A 69 -0.46 10.41 -9.44
C LEU A 69 -0.24 11.25 -8.19
N ALA A 70 -1.30 11.86 -7.64
CA ALA A 70 -1.20 12.59 -6.38
C ALA A 70 -0.80 11.65 -5.24
N PHE A 71 -1.47 10.50 -5.13
CA PHE A 71 -1.17 9.48 -4.12
C PHE A 71 0.28 8.97 -4.21
N SER A 72 0.79 8.69 -5.41
CA SER A 72 2.15 8.20 -5.61
C SER A 72 3.22 9.28 -5.43
N ALA A 73 2.90 10.56 -5.62
CA ALA A 73 3.83 11.69 -5.48
C ALA A 73 4.14 12.09 -4.01
N GLY A 74 3.60 11.37 -3.03
CA GLY A 74 3.95 11.55 -1.61
C GLY A 74 2.82 12.02 -0.70
N SER A 75 1.60 12.19 -1.20
CA SER A 75 0.43 12.41 -0.35
C SER A 75 -0.21 11.09 0.09
N ALA A 76 0.59 10.10 0.50
CA ALA A 76 0.08 8.80 0.93
C ALA A 76 -0.54 8.89 2.33
N SER A 77 -1.86 8.75 2.40
CA SER A 77 -2.66 8.73 3.63
C SER A 77 -3.87 7.83 3.42
N GLU A 78 -4.55 7.42 4.49
CA GLU A 78 -5.76 6.61 4.38
C GLU A 78 -6.85 7.32 3.56
N THR A 79 -6.98 8.64 3.73
CA THR A 79 -7.97 9.46 3.01
C THR A 79 -7.68 9.50 1.51
N THR A 80 -6.42 9.73 1.13
CA THR A 80 -6.01 9.78 -0.28
C THR A 80 -6.01 8.41 -0.94
N LEU A 81 -5.68 7.34 -0.19
CA LEU A 81 -5.84 5.96 -0.66
C LEU A 81 -7.31 5.66 -0.97
N ALA A 82 -8.21 5.95 -0.04
CA ALA A 82 -9.63 5.71 -0.22
C ALA A 82 -10.22 6.54 -1.38
N ALA A 83 -9.77 7.78 -1.56
CA ALA A 83 -10.17 8.63 -2.68
C ALA A 83 -9.69 8.05 -4.03
N THR A 84 -8.43 7.62 -4.11
CA THR A 84 -7.86 7.01 -5.31
C THR A 84 -8.56 5.71 -5.69
N VAL A 85 -8.83 4.84 -4.71
CA VAL A 85 -9.57 3.59 -4.94
C VAL A 85 -10.97 3.87 -5.48
N ARG A 86 -11.73 4.77 -4.84
CA ARG A 86 -13.06 5.15 -5.33
C ARG A 86 -13.03 5.74 -6.74
N ALA A 87 -12.00 6.51 -7.08
CA ALA A 87 -11.87 7.09 -8.40
C ALA A 87 -11.62 6.01 -9.47
N TRP A 88 -10.79 5.01 -9.18
CA TRP A 88 -10.56 3.88 -10.07
C TRP A 88 -11.76 2.96 -10.19
N ASP A 89 -12.42 2.62 -9.08
CA ASP A 89 -13.65 1.84 -9.10
C ASP A 89 -14.72 2.53 -9.98
N ALA A 90 -14.89 3.85 -9.82
CA ALA A 90 -15.80 4.62 -10.67
C ALA A 90 -15.38 4.65 -12.15
N ALA A 91 -14.09 4.76 -12.45
CA ALA A 91 -13.60 4.77 -13.83
C ALA A 91 -13.75 3.42 -14.54
N LEU A 92 -13.48 2.32 -13.84
CA LEU A 92 -13.55 0.98 -14.41
C LEU A 92 -14.99 0.47 -14.54
N SER A 93 -15.93 1.03 -13.79
CA SER A 93 -17.37 0.74 -13.91
C SER A 93 -18.12 1.70 -14.84
N ASP A 94 -17.45 2.72 -15.39
CA ASP A 94 -18.10 3.76 -16.20
C ASP A 94 -18.27 3.34 -17.67
N GLY A 95 -19.52 3.46 -18.17
CA GLY A 95 -19.87 3.10 -19.54
C GLY A 95 -19.20 3.98 -20.60
N ALA A 96 -18.91 5.26 -20.30
CA ALA A 96 -18.21 6.14 -21.22
C ALA A 96 -16.74 5.69 -21.39
N THR A 97 -16.10 5.28 -20.29
CA THR A 97 -14.76 4.70 -20.29
C THR A 97 -14.72 3.39 -21.10
N HIS A 98 -15.72 2.51 -20.94
CA HIS A 98 -15.83 1.29 -21.75
C HIS A 98 -16.00 1.59 -23.24
N SER A 99 -16.87 2.55 -23.56
CA SER A 99 -17.14 2.97 -24.95
C SER A 99 -15.91 3.56 -25.63
N TRP A 100 -15.14 4.37 -24.90
CA TRP A 100 -13.87 4.92 -25.39
C TRP A 100 -12.84 3.82 -25.66
N LEU A 101 -12.68 2.86 -24.74
CA LEU A 101 -11.78 1.72 -24.94
C LEU A 101 -12.22 0.83 -26.12
N ALA A 102 -13.52 0.60 -26.28
CA ALA A 102 -14.05 -0.17 -27.40
C ALA A 102 -13.77 0.51 -28.75
N ARG A 103 -13.99 1.83 -28.85
CA ARG A 103 -13.61 2.60 -30.03
C ARG A 103 -12.12 2.49 -30.32
N ARG A 104 -11.29 2.64 -29.28
CA ARG A 104 -9.84 2.56 -29.43
C ARG A 104 -9.36 1.16 -29.83
N ALA A 105 -10.02 0.11 -29.34
CA ALA A 105 -9.73 -1.26 -29.72
C ALA A 105 -10.04 -1.51 -31.21
N LEU A 106 -11.17 -0.97 -31.70
CA LEU A 106 -11.52 -1.03 -33.13
C LEU A 106 -10.51 -0.29 -34.02
N GLU A 107 -10.09 0.91 -33.62
CA GLU A 107 -9.07 1.69 -34.32
C GLU A 107 -7.70 0.98 -34.41
N LEU A 108 -7.44 0.04 -33.51
CA LEU A 108 -6.20 -0.72 -33.43
C LEU A 108 -6.33 -2.14 -34.00
N ASP A 109 -7.45 -2.47 -34.65
CA ASP A 109 -7.79 -3.82 -35.13
C ASP A 109 -7.59 -4.90 -34.04
N ALA A 110 -7.89 -4.55 -32.79
CA ALA A 110 -7.68 -5.43 -31.65
C ALA A 110 -8.69 -6.60 -31.66
N PRO A 111 -8.29 -7.78 -31.14
CA PRO A 111 -9.15 -8.95 -31.13
C PRO A 111 -10.39 -8.77 -30.23
N LEU A 112 -11.44 -9.54 -30.50
CA LEU A 112 -12.62 -9.61 -29.64
C LEU A 112 -12.22 -9.91 -28.18
N GLY A 113 -12.85 -9.20 -27.25
CA GLY A 113 -12.54 -9.28 -25.81
C GLY A 113 -11.27 -8.55 -25.37
N ALA A 114 -10.58 -7.81 -26.26
CA ALA A 114 -9.41 -7.00 -25.89
C ALA A 114 -9.74 -5.93 -24.83
N VAL A 115 -10.94 -5.33 -24.88
CA VAL A 115 -11.39 -4.32 -23.91
C VAL A 115 -11.51 -4.91 -22.50
N ASP A 116 -12.22 -6.02 -22.35
CA ASP A 116 -12.38 -6.69 -21.05
C ASP A 116 -11.04 -7.16 -20.49
N ARG A 117 -10.15 -7.64 -21.36
CA ARG A 117 -8.79 -8.02 -20.97
C ARG A 117 -8.01 -6.80 -20.47
N ALA A 118 -8.03 -5.70 -21.22
CA ALA A 118 -7.35 -4.46 -20.83
C ALA A 118 -7.87 -3.90 -19.51
N LEU A 119 -9.18 -3.90 -19.29
CA LEU A 119 -9.79 -3.45 -18.03
C LEU A 119 -9.34 -4.33 -16.84
N ARG A 120 -9.31 -5.66 -17.01
CA ARG A 120 -8.79 -6.57 -15.98
C ARG A 120 -7.30 -6.35 -15.72
N GLU A 121 -6.50 -6.18 -16.77
CA GLU A 121 -5.05 -5.93 -16.64
C GLU A 121 -4.77 -4.60 -15.92
N ILE A 122 -5.48 -3.53 -16.29
CA ILE A 122 -5.41 -2.23 -15.60
C ILE A 122 -5.78 -2.42 -14.13
N ALA A 123 -6.87 -3.14 -13.83
CA ALA A 123 -7.28 -3.37 -12.45
C ALA A 123 -6.20 -4.10 -11.63
N VAL A 124 -5.56 -5.12 -12.20
CA VAL A 124 -4.47 -5.87 -11.55
C VAL A 124 -3.25 -4.97 -11.32
N VAL A 125 -2.83 -4.20 -12.33
CA VAL A 125 -1.65 -3.31 -12.23
C VAL A 125 -1.90 -2.22 -11.19
N VAL A 126 -3.04 -1.54 -11.26
CA VAL A 126 -3.42 -0.48 -10.31
C VAL A 126 -3.49 -1.04 -8.89
N THR A 127 -4.15 -2.18 -8.69
CA THR A 127 -4.25 -2.83 -7.37
C THR A 127 -2.87 -3.19 -6.82
N THR A 128 -1.99 -3.71 -7.66
CA THR A 128 -0.62 -4.10 -7.26
C THR A 128 0.18 -2.89 -6.82
N GLU A 129 0.12 -1.80 -7.57
CA GLU A 129 0.87 -0.58 -7.25
C GLU A 129 0.31 0.13 -6.02
N LEU A 130 -1.02 0.21 -5.88
CA LEU A 130 -1.65 0.76 -4.67
C LEU A 130 -1.32 -0.06 -3.43
N ALA A 131 -1.30 -1.40 -3.53
CA ALA A 131 -0.89 -2.26 -2.43
C ALA A 131 0.56 -1.98 -2.01
N ARG A 132 1.48 -1.90 -2.97
CA ARG A 132 2.90 -1.60 -2.71
C ARG A 132 3.09 -0.27 -1.97
N ILE A 133 2.41 0.80 -2.42
CA ILE A 133 2.51 2.11 -1.79
C ILE A 133 1.85 2.11 -0.41
N ALA A 134 0.67 1.49 -0.28
CA ALA A 134 -0.05 1.39 0.98
C ALA A 134 0.72 0.58 2.03
N ASP A 135 1.36 -0.52 1.65
CA ASP A 135 2.21 -1.33 2.54
C ASP A 135 3.45 -0.54 2.98
N ALA A 136 4.12 0.17 2.06
CA ALA A 136 5.27 1.01 2.40
C ALA A 136 4.91 2.15 3.38
N ALA A 137 3.69 2.67 3.28
CA ALA A 137 3.15 3.70 4.17
C ALA A 137 2.35 3.12 5.37
N GLN A 138 2.31 1.80 5.54
CA GLN A 138 1.57 1.09 6.60
C GLN A 138 0.07 1.45 6.70
N LEU A 139 -0.58 1.76 5.58
CA LEU A 139 -1.96 2.25 5.53
C LEU A 139 -2.98 1.10 5.62
N GLY A 140 -4.07 1.27 6.37
CA GLY A 140 -5.16 0.29 6.46
C GLY A 140 -5.87 -0.05 5.13
N SER A 141 -6.70 -1.09 5.14
CA SER A 141 -7.56 -1.41 4.00
C SER A 141 -8.62 -0.32 3.82
N PRO A 142 -8.77 0.28 2.63
CA PRO A 142 -9.81 1.28 2.41
C PRO A 142 -11.19 0.60 2.42
N ALA A 143 -12.18 1.27 3.00
CA ALA A 143 -13.59 0.88 2.87
C ALA A 143 -14.10 1.30 1.47
N SER A 144 -13.99 0.39 0.49
CA SER A 144 -14.59 0.53 -0.85
C SER A 144 -15.10 -0.83 -1.30
N HIS A 145 -16.25 -0.83 -2.00
CA HIS A 145 -16.95 -2.03 -2.46
C HIS A 145 -16.91 -2.19 -3.99
N GLY A 146 -15.80 -1.79 -4.61
CA GLY A 146 -15.56 -1.95 -6.04
C GLY A 146 -14.43 -2.95 -6.33
N PRO A 147 -14.20 -3.27 -7.62
CA PRO A 147 -13.22 -4.28 -8.02
C PRO A 147 -11.80 -4.00 -7.49
N ILE A 148 -11.38 -2.73 -7.45
CA ILE A 148 -10.08 -2.32 -6.90
C ILE A 148 -10.10 -2.37 -5.39
N GLY A 149 -11.15 -1.82 -4.76
CA GLY A 149 -11.30 -1.83 -3.30
C GLY A 149 -11.23 -3.23 -2.71
N ASP A 150 -12.02 -4.15 -3.25
CA ASP A 150 -12.08 -5.54 -2.80
C ASP A 150 -10.77 -6.29 -3.04
N ALA A 151 -10.15 -6.11 -4.22
CA ALA A 151 -8.90 -6.77 -4.55
C ALA A 151 -7.74 -6.24 -3.70
N LEU A 152 -7.66 -4.93 -3.50
CA LEU A 152 -6.68 -4.28 -2.64
C LEU A 152 -6.84 -4.73 -1.19
N GLY A 153 -8.06 -4.70 -0.65
CA GLY A 153 -8.34 -5.11 0.72
C GLY A 153 -8.01 -6.59 0.97
N ARG A 154 -8.28 -7.48 0.01
CA ARG A 154 -7.80 -8.87 0.08
C ARG A 154 -6.27 -8.93 0.09
N ARG A 155 -5.60 -8.22 -0.81
CA ARG A 155 -4.14 -8.29 -0.96
C ARG A 155 -3.40 -7.76 0.28
N LEU A 156 -3.82 -6.62 0.81
CA LEU A 156 -3.24 -6.05 2.03
C LEU A 156 -3.44 -6.98 3.24
N ARG A 157 -4.62 -7.63 3.34
CA ARG A 157 -4.85 -8.63 4.41
C ARG A 157 -3.95 -9.85 4.28
N HIS A 158 -3.86 -10.46 3.09
CA HIS A 158 -2.99 -11.63 2.89
C HIS A 158 -1.52 -11.28 3.11
N GLY A 159 -1.02 -10.19 2.52
CA GLY A 159 0.37 -9.77 2.68
C GLY A 159 0.76 -9.50 4.14
N ARG A 160 -0.17 -8.99 4.96
CA ARG A 160 0.04 -8.81 6.41
C ARG A 160 0.06 -10.13 7.17
N LEU A 161 -0.83 -11.06 6.83
CA LEU A 161 -0.85 -12.39 7.45
C LEU A 161 0.44 -13.15 7.12
N ASP A 162 0.87 -13.15 5.87
CA ASP A 162 2.12 -13.76 5.43
C ASP A 162 3.32 -13.13 6.15
N SER A 163 3.33 -11.80 6.28
CA SER A 163 4.38 -11.08 7.01
C SER A 163 4.41 -11.41 8.50
N LEU A 164 3.24 -11.58 9.11
CA LEU A 164 3.09 -11.95 10.52
C LEU A 164 3.57 -13.38 10.77
N GLU A 165 3.17 -14.34 9.93
CA GLU A 165 3.62 -15.74 10.00
C GLU A 165 5.14 -15.86 9.79
N ALA A 166 5.69 -15.13 8.82
CA ALA A 166 7.13 -15.05 8.61
C ALA A 166 7.84 -14.42 9.82
N GLY A 167 7.24 -13.41 10.46
CA GLY A 167 7.75 -12.81 11.69
C GLY A 167 7.83 -13.81 12.85
N PHE A 168 6.76 -14.55 13.11
CA PHE A 168 6.75 -15.58 14.15
C PHE A 168 7.77 -16.69 13.88
N THR A 169 7.86 -17.15 12.63
CA THR A 169 8.83 -18.17 12.23
C THR A 169 10.26 -17.71 12.45
N ARG A 170 10.61 -16.50 11.99
CA ARG A 170 11.95 -15.92 12.23
C ARG A 170 12.24 -15.79 13.72
N TRP A 171 11.28 -15.29 14.50
CA TRP A 171 11.47 -15.12 15.94
C TRP A 171 11.66 -16.45 16.66
N GLN A 172 10.88 -17.48 16.30
CA GLN A 172 11.05 -18.83 16.82
C GLN A 172 12.41 -19.44 16.44
N GLN A 173 12.87 -19.19 15.21
CA GLN A 173 14.14 -19.74 14.71
C GLN A 173 15.35 -19.20 15.48
N ARG A 174 15.34 -17.91 15.86
CA ARG A 174 16.42 -17.29 16.66
C ARG A 174 16.68 -17.98 17.99
N ARG A 175 15.64 -18.55 18.61
CA ARG A 175 15.79 -19.37 19.82
C ARG A 175 16.55 -20.67 19.54
N HIS A 176 16.35 -21.26 18.37
CA HIS A 176 16.88 -22.59 18.02
C HIS A 176 18.26 -22.55 17.37
N ASP A 177 18.60 -21.46 16.67
CA ASP A 177 19.85 -21.34 15.92
C ASP A 177 21.11 -21.28 16.80
N GLY A 178 20.95 -21.15 18.12
CA GLY A 178 22.07 -21.08 19.08
C GLY A 178 22.93 -19.82 18.94
N GLU A 179 22.61 -18.94 17.99
CA GLU A 179 23.28 -17.67 17.78
C GLU A 179 22.82 -16.68 18.87
N HIS A 180 23.74 -16.32 19.76
CA HIS A 180 23.46 -15.32 20.79
C HIS A 180 23.44 -13.92 20.19
N HIS A 181 22.25 -13.48 19.76
CA HIS A 181 22.06 -12.08 19.37
C HIS A 181 22.17 -11.14 20.58
N SER A 182 22.46 -9.87 20.32
CA SER A 182 22.48 -8.88 21.40
C SER A 182 21.06 -8.61 21.94
N ALA A 183 20.95 -8.20 23.21
CA ALA A 183 19.64 -7.88 23.81
C ALA A 183 18.89 -6.78 23.04
N ILE A 184 19.62 -5.81 22.47
CA ILE A 184 19.00 -4.74 21.67
C ILE A 184 18.43 -5.27 20.34
N ASP A 185 19.05 -6.28 19.75
CA ASP A 185 18.54 -6.89 18.51
C ASP A 185 17.32 -7.77 18.79
N GLU A 186 17.31 -8.50 19.91
CA GLU A 186 16.11 -9.21 20.38
C GLU A 186 14.95 -8.26 20.67
N TRP A 187 15.24 -7.11 21.28
CA TRP A 187 14.24 -6.08 21.51
C TRP A 187 13.68 -5.51 20.20
N ARG A 188 14.54 -5.21 19.22
CA ARG A 188 14.11 -4.72 17.89
C ARG A 188 13.23 -5.73 17.17
N GLU A 189 13.59 -7.01 17.18
CA GLU A 189 12.79 -8.06 16.55
C GLU A 189 11.43 -8.20 17.25
N PHE A 190 11.41 -8.18 18.59
CA PHE A 190 10.16 -8.20 19.35
C PHE A 190 9.25 -7.01 19.01
N ILE A 191 9.78 -5.78 18.97
CA ILE A 191 9.00 -4.59 18.60
C ILE A 191 8.49 -4.66 17.16
N ALA A 192 9.30 -5.17 16.22
CA ALA A 192 8.88 -5.35 14.84
C ALA A 192 7.73 -6.36 14.72
N LEU A 193 7.84 -7.50 15.41
CA LEU A 193 6.78 -8.53 15.47
C LEU A 193 5.51 -8.00 16.12
N GLN A 194 5.62 -7.31 17.26
CA GLN A 194 4.48 -6.71 17.95
C GLN A 194 3.78 -5.69 17.05
N SER A 195 4.54 -4.84 16.35
CA SER A 195 3.99 -3.85 15.42
C SER A 195 3.25 -4.51 14.26
N ALA A 196 3.82 -5.58 13.69
CA ALA A 196 3.18 -6.36 12.62
C ALA A 196 1.89 -7.03 13.11
N TYR A 197 1.89 -7.59 14.32
CA TYR A 197 0.72 -8.19 14.95
C TYR A 197 -0.40 -7.15 15.14
N LEU A 198 -0.09 -5.99 15.73
CA LEU A 198 -1.05 -4.91 15.95
C LEU A 198 -1.62 -4.36 14.63
N ALA A 199 -0.79 -4.21 13.59
CA ALA A 199 -1.23 -3.80 12.27
C ALA A 199 -2.16 -4.82 11.59
N ALA A 200 -1.89 -6.12 11.79
CA ALA A 200 -2.77 -7.18 11.33
C ALA A 200 -4.11 -7.12 12.08
N VAL A 201 -4.09 -7.06 13.41
CA VAL A 201 -5.29 -6.96 14.26
C VAL A 201 -6.12 -5.71 13.93
N ALA A 202 -5.51 -4.56 13.73
CA ALA A 202 -6.21 -3.34 13.33
C ALA A 202 -6.95 -3.51 11.98
N ALA A 203 -6.40 -4.32 11.07
CA ALA A 203 -6.99 -4.57 9.76
C ALA A 203 -8.05 -5.68 9.75
N GLY A 204 -7.86 -6.72 10.57
CA GLY A 204 -8.75 -7.89 10.62
C GLY A 204 -9.77 -7.87 11.76
N GLY A 205 -9.67 -6.91 12.68
CA GLY A 205 -10.52 -6.80 13.85
C GLY A 205 -10.33 -7.95 14.84
N THR A 206 -11.35 -8.14 15.68
CA THR A 206 -11.32 -9.11 16.79
C THR A 206 -11.20 -10.56 16.34
N ASP A 207 -11.80 -10.93 15.20
CA ASP A 207 -11.74 -12.31 14.72
C ASP A 207 -10.32 -12.71 14.30
N LEU A 208 -9.61 -11.80 13.62
CA LEU A 208 -8.21 -12.03 13.30
C LEU A 208 -7.34 -12.06 14.56
N ARG A 209 -7.63 -11.20 15.55
CA ARG A 209 -6.94 -11.21 16.85
C ARG A 209 -7.05 -12.57 17.52
N ARG A 210 -8.27 -13.13 17.58
CA ARG A 210 -8.51 -14.47 18.13
C ARG A 210 -7.82 -15.57 17.33
N LEU A 211 -7.77 -15.46 16.01
CA LEU A 211 -7.08 -16.42 15.16
C LEU A 211 -5.55 -16.39 15.35
N ALA A 212 -4.96 -15.20 15.46
CA ALA A 212 -3.52 -15.02 15.56
C ALA A 212 -2.98 -15.23 16.99
N PHE A 213 -3.81 -15.00 18.01
CA PHE A 213 -3.39 -15.06 19.42
C PHE A 213 -2.78 -16.41 19.84
N PRO A 214 -3.37 -17.59 19.55
CA PRO A 214 -2.78 -18.88 19.96
C PRO A 214 -1.34 -19.06 19.47
N HIS A 215 -1.05 -18.60 18.25
CA HIS A 215 0.30 -18.67 17.70
C HIS A 215 1.24 -17.66 18.39
N ALA A 216 0.77 -16.43 18.63
CA ALA A 216 1.51 -15.42 19.38
C ALA A 216 1.84 -15.89 20.80
N TYR A 217 0.86 -16.47 21.49
CA TYR A 217 0.97 -16.96 22.86
C TYR A 217 1.96 -18.12 22.97
N SER A 218 1.86 -19.12 22.09
CA SER A 218 2.78 -20.27 22.08
C SER A 218 4.23 -19.83 21.85
N THR A 219 4.46 -19.06 20.79
CA THR A 219 5.81 -18.58 20.42
C THR A 219 6.37 -17.63 21.47
N GLY A 220 5.55 -16.68 21.94
CA GLY A 220 5.97 -15.66 22.90
C GLY A 220 6.23 -16.21 24.29
N THR A 221 5.39 -17.11 24.80
CA THR A 221 5.61 -17.76 26.12
C THR A 221 6.90 -18.58 26.09
N SER A 222 7.12 -19.31 24.99
CA SER A 222 8.36 -20.06 24.81
C SER A 222 9.60 -19.15 24.73
N MET A 223 9.51 -17.99 24.07
CA MET A 223 10.61 -17.04 23.97
C MET A 223 10.90 -16.38 25.32
N ALA A 224 9.85 -15.92 26.03
CA ALA A 224 9.97 -15.31 27.34
C ALA A 224 10.65 -16.25 28.34
N ALA A 225 10.26 -17.53 28.36
CA ALA A 225 10.88 -18.54 29.22
C ALA A 225 12.37 -18.78 28.87
N TRP A 226 12.73 -18.76 27.58
CA TRP A 226 14.13 -18.90 27.16
C TRP A 226 14.97 -17.68 27.56
N LEU A 227 14.47 -16.46 27.31
CA LEU A 227 15.13 -15.22 27.71
C LEU A 227 15.37 -15.17 29.24
N TRP A 228 14.38 -15.62 30.01
CA TRP A 228 14.50 -15.70 31.47
C TRP A 228 15.55 -16.72 31.92
N ASN A 229 15.37 -17.99 31.51
CA ASN A 229 16.14 -19.10 32.08
C ASN A 229 17.54 -19.24 31.48
N ALA A 230 17.68 -19.06 30.17
CA ALA A 230 18.93 -19.30 29.46
C ALA A 230 19.78 -18.03 29.31
N ARG A 231 19.13 -16.85 29.24
CA ARG A 231 19.84 -15.58 28.95
C ARG A 231 19.86 -14.58 30.09
N SER A 232 19.07 -14.79 31.15
CA SER A 232 18.91 -13.81 32.24
C SER A 232 18.45 -12.42 31.76
N GLU A 233 17.75 -12.36 30.62
CA GLU A 233 17.21 -11.14 30.03
C GLU A 233 15.81 -10.86 30.59
N TYR A 234 15.75 -10.63 31.91
CA TYR A 234 14.50 -10.55 32.67
C TYR A 234 13.57 -9.43 32.20
N ALA A 235 14.13 -8.28 31.84
CA ALA A 235 13.35 -7.14 31.35
C ALA A 235 12.63 -7.45 30.02
N LEU A 236 13.32 -8.12 29.08
CA LEU A 236 12.71 -8.51 27.79
C LEU A 236 11.66 -9.60 27.99
N SER A 237 11.97 -10.61 28.82
CA SER A 237 11.03 -11.68 29.16
C SER A 237 9.74 -11.12 29.78
N HIS A 238 9.87 -10.16 30.70
CA HIS A 238 8.74 -9.50 31.33
C HIS A 238 7.93 -8.66 30.34
N ALA A 239 8.58 -7.90 29.44
CA ALA A 239 7.90 -7.11 28.42
C ALA A 239 7.05 -7.97 27.47
N ILE A 240 7.60 -9.13 27.03
CA ILE A 240 6.85 -10.10 26.23
C ILE A 240 5.67 -10.66 27.03
N SER A 241 5.90 -11.08 28.29
CA SER A 241 4.84 -11.62 29.15
C SER A 241 3.69 -10.63 29.36
N LYS A 242 4.03 -9.35 29.58
CA LYS A 242 3.04 -8.28 29.75
C LYS A 242 2.22 -8.05 28.49
N TRP A 243 2.87 -8.03 27.32
CA TRP A 243 2.18 -7.92 26.04
C TRP A 243 1.22 -9.11 25.83
N LEU A 244 1.67 -10.35 26.08
CA LEU A 244 0.82 -11.54 25.96
C LEU A 244 -0.38 -11.51 26.92
N LEU A 245 -0.20 -10.99 28.14
CA LEU A 245 -1.30 -10.81 29.09
C LEU A 245 -2.33 -9.80 28.57
N ASP A 246 -1.88 -8.67 28.03
CA ASP A 246 -2.79 -7.66 27.45
C ASP A 246 -3.58 -8.23 26.26
N GLU A 247 -2.93 -9.05 25.43
CA GLU A 247 -3.58 -9.77 24.35
C GLU A 247 -4.59 -10.80 24.86
N ALA A 248 -4.21 -11.62 25.85
CA ALA A 248 -5.08 -12.63 26.46
C ALA A 248 -6.35 -12.01 27.06
N LEU A 249 -6.21 -10.88 27.76
CA LEU A 249 -7.33 -10.10 28.29
C LEU A 249 -8.26 -9.62 27.17
N ALA A 250 -7.70 -9.20 26.03
CA ALA A 250 -8.50 -8.69 24.94
C ALA A 250 -9.21 -9.76 24.11
N VAL A 251 -8.64 -10.97 23.97
CA VAL A 251 -9.35 -12.11 23.34
C VAL A 251 -10.27 -12.85 24.32
N GLY A 252 -10.04 -12.72 25.63
CA GLY A 252 -10.81 -13.38 26.69
C GLY A 252 -10.37 -14.81 26.98
N ASP A 253 -9.07 -15.12 26.81
CA ASP A 253 -8.52 -16.46 27.07
C ASP A 253 -8.15 -16.61 28.55
N THR A 254 -9.01 -17.30 29.32
CA THR A 254 -8.88 -17.40 30.78
C THR A 254 -7.60 -18.11 31.23
N GLU A 255 -7.18 -19.16 30.52
CA GLU A 255 -5.97 -19.92 30.89
C GLU A 255 -4.71 -19.07 30.65
N ALA A 256 -4.65 -18.38 29.52
CA ALA A 256 -3.55 -17.46 29.21
C ALA A 256 -3.51 -16.24 30.15
N ILE A 257 -4.66 -15.74 30.59
CA ILE A 257 -4.75 -14.66 31.58
C ILE A 257 -4.15 -15.11 32.92
N GLU A 258 -4.53 -16.28 33.42
CA GLU A 258 -4.01 -16.80 34.69
C GLU A 258 -2.51 -17.02 34.65
N LEU A 259 -1.98 -17.62 33.57
CA LEU A 259 -0.53 -17.81 33.43
C LEU A 259 0.18 -16.46 33.25
N GLY A 260 -0.40 -15.54 32.49
CA GLY A 260 0.15 -14.21 32.24
C GLY A 260 0.31 -13.40 33.52
N HIS A 261 -0.68 -13.43 34.42
CA HIS A 261 -0.56 -12.78 35.74
C HIS A 261 0.60 -13.35 36.55
N ARG A 262 0.69 -14.69 36.68
CA ARG A 262 1.80 -15.34 37.40
C ARG A 262 3.17 -14.97 36.83
N ASN A 263 3.31 -14.89 35.51
CA ASN A 263 4.56 -14.53 34.86
C ASN A 263 4.91 -13.04 35.05
N CYS A 264 3.92 -12.15 35.07
CA CYS A 264 4.12 -10.72 35.33
C CYS A 264 4.47 -10.44 36.80
N ASP A 265 4.02 -11.28 37.73
CA ASP A 265 4.32 -11.15 39.16
C ASP A 265 5.75 -11.61 39.52
N LEU A 266 6.50 -12.19 38.57
CA LEU A 266 7.89 -12.59 38.79
C LEU A 266 8.78 -11.36 39.03
N TYR A 267 9.61 -11.46 40.07
CA TYR A 267 10.55 -10.40 40.44
C TYR A 267 11.59 -10.14 39.32
N VAL A 268 11.63 -8.92 38.81
CA VAL A 268 12.63 -8.48 37.82
C VAL A 268 13.77 -7.78 38.57
N PRO A 269 14.98 -8.37 38.66
CA PRO A 269 16.12 -7.71 39.31
C PRO A 269 16.46 -6.40 38.61
N THR A 270 16.53 -5.31 39.38
CA THR A 270 16.95 -4.01 38.87
C THR A 270 18.45 -3.84 39.05
N ARG A 271 19.05 -2.91 38.30
CA ARG A 271 20.50 -2.61 38.37
C ARG A 271 20.98 -2.22 39.78
N ASN A 272 20.06 -1.85 40.68
CA ASN A 272 20.33 -1.47 42.06
C ASN A 272 20.41 -2.66 43.03
N ASP A 273 20.13 -3.89 42.57
CA ASP A 273 20.10 -5.10 43.41
C ASP A 273 21.44 -5.86 43.40
N LYS A 274 22.53 -5.18 43.04
CA LYS A 274 23.92 -5.69 43.11
C LYS A 274 24.74 -4.82 44.04
#